data_AF-A0A2U1CXB0-F1
#
_entry.id   AF-A0A2U1CXB0-F1
#
_cell.length_a   1.000
_cell.length_b   1.000
_cell.length_c   1.000
_cell.angle_alpha   90.00
_cell.angle_beta   90.00
_cell.angle_gamma   90.00
#
_symmetry.space_group_name_H-M   'P 1'
#
loop_
_entity.id
_entity.type
_entity.pdbx_description
1 polymer ?
#
loop_
_entity_poly.entity_id
_entity_poly.type
_entity_poly.pdbx_seq_one_letter_code
_entity_poly.pdbx_strand_id
1 'polypeptide(L)'
;MIEPGEVFEAVRRGYNEFEAASNSEILDYFSSIDAGAAAGHASHIKGILFEQEYVDLMEAQAIEAQVFEATNHPITDVAILDGDNIVQEIQLKATDSSSYIGAAVEENPDVGIVATSEAAASFDGDMVVDSGIEDAALEQAISETLLDEAFNPVSPVSVIGWMFGLPF
;
A
#
# COMPACT_ATOMS: atom_id res chain seq x y z
N MET A 1 -10.03 -9.14 3.84
CA MET A 1 -8.65 -9.65 3.99
C MET A 1 -7.99 -9.23 2.72
N ILE A 2 -6.89 -8.48 2.83
CA ILE A 2 -6.17 -7.98 1.67
C ILE A 2 -5.48 -9.18 1.02
N GLU A 3 -5.75 -9.41 -0.26
CA GLU A 3 -5.20 -10.50 -1.03
C GLU A 3 -3.77 -10.17 -1.48
N PRO A 4 -2.85 -11.16 -1.57
CA PRO A 4 -1.49 -10.92 -2.02
C PRO A 4 -1.39 -10.25 -3.40
N GLY A 5 -2.39 -10.45 -4.25
CA GLY A 5 -2.50 -9.81 -5.57
C GLY A 5 -2.51 -8.28 -5.48
N GLU A 6 -3.27 -7.72 -4.53
CA GLU A 6 -3.40 -6.28 -4.31
C GLU A 6 -2.06 -5.67 -3.89
N VAL A 7 -1.29 -6.37 -3.04
CA VAL A 7 0.06 -5.94 -2.66
C VAL A 7 1.00 -5.89 -3.87
N PHE A 8 0.96 -6.88 -4.75
CA PHE A 8 1.77 -6.85 -5.98
C PHE A 8 1.32 -5.73 -6.93
N GLU A 9 0.02 -5.44 -7.03
CA GLU A 9 -0.49 -4.32 -7.81
C GLU A 9 -0.04 -2.97 -7.24
N ALA A 10 -0.04 -2.80 -5.92
CA ALA A 10 0.52 -1.64 -5.25
C ALA A 10 2.01 -1.44 -5.55
N VAL A 11 2.81 -2.52 -5.58
CA VAL A 11 4.22 -2.45 -6.02
C VAL A 11 4.33 -1.96 -7.47
N ARG A 12 3.54 -2.51 -8.40
CA ARG A 12 3.60 -2.12 -9.83
C ARG A 12 3.22 -0.67 -10.06
N ARG A 13 2.28 -0.16 -9.27
CA ARG A 13 1.87 1.25 -9.31
C ARG A 13 2.89 2.18 -8.67
N GLY A 14 3.59 1.73 -7.63
CA GLY A 14 4.58 2.55 -6.91
C GLY A 14 5.95 2.63 -7.58
N TYR A 15 6.27 1.68 -8.45
CA TYR A 15 7.59 1.57 -9.07
C TYR A 15 7.43 1.31 -10.57
N ASN A 16 7.76 2.32 -11.39
CA ASN A 16 7.70 2.20 -12.85
C ASN A 16 8.54 1.03 -13.38
N GLU A 17 9.64 0.68 -12.71
CA GLU A 17 10.47 -0.47 -13.05
C GLU A 17 9.77 -1.83 -12.88
N PHE A 18 8.70 -1.89 -12.06
CA PHE A 18 7.94 -3.10 -11.81
C PHE A 18 6.62 -3.19 -12.59
N GLU A 19 6.24 -2.17 -13.38
CA GLU A 19 4.98 -2.14 -14.13
C GLU A 19 4.71 -3.45 -14.91
N ALA A 20 5.75 -4.00 -15.55
CA ALA A 20 5.68 -5.24 -16.31
C ALA A 20 6.33 -6.45 -15.60
N ALA A 21 6.78 -6.29 -14.35
CA ALA A 21 7.46 -7.35 -13.61
C ALA A 21 6.47 -8.42 -13.11
N SER A 22 6.91 -9.67 -13.16
CA SER A 22 6.21 -10.80 -12.55
C SER A 22 6.28 -10.74 -11.02
N ASN A 23 5.36 -11.43 -10.34
CA ASN A 23 5.40 -11.53 -8.87
C ASN A 23 6.73 -12.11 -8.37
N SER A 24 7.33 -13.07 -9.09
CA SER A 24 8.64 -13.63 -8.73
C SER A 24 9.77 -12.60 -8.82
N GLU A 25 9.78 -11.74 -9.85
CA GLU A 25 10.81 -10.71 -9.98
C GLU A 25 10.68 -9.64 -8.88
N ILE A 26 9.44 -9.31 -8.49
CA ILE A 26 9.16 -8.43 -7.36
C ILE A 26 9.69 -9.06 -6.05
N LEU A 27 9.36 -10.33 -5.78
CA LEU A 27 9.83 -11.04 -4.58
C LEU A 27 11.36 -11.13 -4.53
N ASP A 28 11.99 -11.48 -5.66
CA ASP A 28 13.45 -11.56 -5.76
C ASP A 28 14.09 -10.21 -5.41
N TYR A 29 13.52 -9.10 -5.90
CA TYR A 29 13.97 -7.76 -5.54
C TYR A 29 13.82 -7.49 -4.04
N PHE A 30 12.63 -7.66 -3.47
CA PHE A 30 12.36 -7.36 -2.05
C PHE A 30 13.17 -8.22 -1.08
N SER A 31 13.46 -9.47 -1.45
CA SER A 31 14.34 -10.36 -0.66
C SER A 31 15.80 -9.89 -0.59
N SER A 32 16.21 -9.02 -1.52
CA SER A 32 17.58 -8.51 -1.61
C SER A 32 17.75 -7.11 -0.97
N ILE A 33 16.65 -6.49 -0.53
CA ILE A 33 16.67 -5.16 0.07
C ILE A 33 17.28 -5.23 1.48
N ASP A 34 18.14 -4.28 1.79
CA ASP A 34 18.68 -4.11 3.14
C ASP A 34 17.57 -3.73 4.13
N ALA A 35 17.63 -4.27 5.36
CA ALA A 35 16.63 -3.99 6.39
C ALA A 35 16.43 -2.49 6.67
N GLY A 36 17.45 -1.65 6.48
CA GLY A 36 17.35 -0.19 6.61
C GLY A 36 16.54 0.49 5.50
N ALA A 37 16.46 -0.10 4.31
CA ALA A 37 15.65 0.39 3.19
C ALA A 37 14.24 -0.21 3.19
N ALA A 38 14.06 -1.41 3.75
CA ALA A 38 12.78 -2.13 3.77
C ALA A 38 11.63 -1.30 4.35
N ALA A 39 11.87 -0.57 5.45
CA ALA A 39 10.84 0.27 6.07
C ALA A 39 10.34 1.39 5.13
N GLY A 40 11.24 2.00 4.35
CA GLY A 40 10.86 3.04 3.39
C GLY A 40 10.00 2.50 2.25
N HIS A 41 10.38 1.33 1.71
CA HIS A 41 9.57 0.68 0.68
C HIS A 41 8.21 0.21 1.22
N ALA A 42 8.18 -0.38 2.42
CA ALA A 42 6.94 -0.81 3.06
C ALA A 42 5.98 0.36 3.26
N SER A 43 6.44 1.51 3.78
CA SER A 43 5.61 2.70 3.93
C SER A 43 5.09 3.25 2.61
N HIS A 44 5.91 3.23 1.55
CA HIS A 44 5.50 3.67 0.22
C HIS A 44 4.41 2.77 -0.36
N ILE A 45 4.60 1.45 -0.31
CA ILE A 45 3.63 0.46 -0.79
C ILE A 45 2.36 0.51 0.05
N LYS A 46 2.48 0.72 1.37
CA LYS A 46 1.36 0.87 2.30
C LYS A 46 0.44 2.03 1.91
N GLY A 47 1.00 3.17 1.51
CA GLY A 47 0.20 4.30 1.02
C GLY A 47 -0.62 3.94 -0.23
N ILE A 48 0.04 3.33 -1.22
CA ILE A 48 -0.61 2.96 -2.49
C ILE A 48 -1.66 1.85 -2.31
N LEU A 49 -1.38 0.89 -1.44
CA LEU A 49 -2.31 -0.16 -1.09
C LEU A 49 -3.54 0.43 -0.39
N PHE A 50 -3.34 1.37 0.53
CA PHE A 50 -4.44 2.06 1.20
C PHE A 50 -5.34 2.85 0.25
N GLU A 51 -4.78 3.48 -0.78
CA GLU A 51 -5.55 4.13 -1.85
C GLU A 51 -6.45 3.15 -2.61
N GLN A 52 -5.94 1.96 -2.95
CA GLN A 52 -6.69 0.92 -3.64
C GLN A 52 -7.83 0.39 -2.77
N GLU A 53 -7.51 -0.05 -1.55
CA GLU A 53 -8.49 -0.59 -0.61
C GLU A 53 -9.62 0.41 -0.31
N TYR A 54 -9.28 1.71 -0.22
CA TYR A 54 -10.27 2.74 0.00
C TYR A 54 -11.19 2.94 -1.21
N VAL A 55 -10.65 2.93 -2.43
CA VAL A 55 -11.48 3.01 -3.66
C VAL A 55 -12.39 1.80 -3.78
N ASP A 56 -11.89 0.60 -3.51
CA ASP A 56 -12.69 -0.63 -3.54
C ASP A 56 -13.80 -0.62 -2.47
N LEU A 57 -13.50 -0.08 -1.29
CA LEU A 57 -14.50 0.14 -0.24
C LEU A 57 -15.59 1.12 -0.69
N MET A 58 -15.23 2.20 -1.37
CA MET A 58 -16.19 3.18 -1.91
C MET A 58 -17.05 2.54 -3.02
N GLU A 59 -16.46 1.78 -3.93
CA GLU A 59 -17.19 1.08 -4.99
C GLU A 59 -18.17 0.06 -4.39
N ALA A 60 -17.77 -0.69 -3.36
CA ALA A 60 -18.64 -1.60 -2.63
C ALA A 60 -19.84 -0.90 -1.96
N GLN A 61 -19.72 0.41 -1.68
CA GLN A 61 -20.78 1.28 -1.17
C GLN A 61 -21.54 2.03 -2.28
N ALA A 62 -21.29 1.70 -3.55
CA ALA A 62 -21.84 2.39 -4.72
C ALA A 62 -21.49 3.89 -4.79
N ILE A 63 -20.32 4.26 -4.25
CA ILE A 63 -19.71 5.58 -4.34
C ILE A 63 -18.61 5.50 -5.40
N GLU A 64 -18.70 6.34 -6.43
CA GLU A 64 -17.67 6.41 -7.46
C GLU A 64 -16.45 7.18 -6.94
N ALA A 65 -15.30 6.51 -6.88
CA ALA A 65 -14.05 7.08 -6.42
C ALA A 65 -12.92 6.66 -7.37
N GLN A 66 -11.92 7.53 -7.54
CA GLN A 66 -10.74 7.22 -8.35
C GLN A 66 -9.48 7.78 -7.72
N VAL A 67 -8.37 7.03 -7.82
CA VAL A 67 -7.03 7.53 -7.51
C VAL A 67 -6.58 8.49 -8.61
N PHE A 68 -5.91 9.58 -8.25
CA PHE A 68 -5.32 10.48 -9.25
C PHE A 68 -4.12 9.81 -9.96
N GLU A 69 -4.23 9.55 -11.27
CA GLU A 69 -3.16 8.88 -12.03
C GLU A 69 -1.91 9.75 -12.28
N ALA A 70 -2.07 11.08 -12.23
CA ALA A 70 -0.94 12.00 -12.32
C ALA A 70 -0.39 12.27 -10.93
N THR A 71 0.88 11.90 -10.71
CA THR A 71 1.71 12.13 -9.51
C THR A 71 1.95 13.63 -9.17
N ASN A 72 1.15 14.53 -9.75
CA ASN A 72 1.28 15.98 -9.68
C ASN A 72 0.03 16.67 -9.13
N HIS A 73 -0.84 15.94 -8.42
CA HIS A 73 -1.77 16.53 -7.45
C HIS A 73 -1.08 16.51 -6.09
N PRO A 74 -0.50 17.62 -5.63
CA PRO A 74 0.52 17.60 -4.58
C PRO A 74 -0.01 17.27 -3.17
N ILE A 75 -1.33 17.16 -3.00
CA ILE A 75 -1.96 17.13 -1.68
C ILE A 75 -2.98 16.00 -1.54
N THR A 76 -3.77 15.71 -2.58
CA THR A 76 -4.91 14.78 -2.54
C THR A 76 -4.63 13.51 -3.31
N ASP A 77 -5.11 12.38 -2.80
CA ASP A 77 -4.81 11.05 -3.34
C ASP A 77 -6.01 10.46 -4.12
N VAL A 78 -7.25 10.73 -3.64
CA VAL A 78 -8.49 10.21 -4.22
C VAL A 78 -9.50 11.32 -4.51
N ALA A 79 -10.24 11.19 -5.60
CA ALA A 79 -11.41 12.01 -5.92
C ALA A 79 -12.69 11.19 -5.84
N ILE A 80 -13.73 11.75 -5.22
CA ILE A 80 -15.10 11.24 -5.24
C ILE A 80 -15.85 11.91 -6.40
N LEU A 81 -16.58 11.11 -7.18
CA LEU A 81 -17.29 11.56 -8.38
C LEU A 81 -18.82 11.48 -8.24
N ASP A 82 -19.50 12.39 -8.94
CA ASP A 82 -20.93 12.32 -9.27
C ASP A 82 -21.07 12.41 -10.80
N GLY A 83 -21.04 11.24 -11.44
CA GLY A 83 -20.86 11.13 -12.89
C GLY A 83 -19.50 11.68 -13.31
N ASP A 84 -19.48 12.59 -14.28
CA ASP A 84 -18.22 13.18 -14.78
C ASP A 84 -17.65 14.32 -13.89
N ASN A 85 -18.28 14.63 -12.76
CA ASN A 85 -17.88 15.76 -11.91
C ASN A 85 -17.18 15.28 -10.64
N ILE A 86 -16.01 15.86 -10.35
CA ILE A 86 -15.36 15.72 -9.03
C ILE A 86 -16.15 16.53 -8.01
N VAL A 87 -16.69 15.87 -7.00
CA VAL A 87 -17.45 16.50 -5.91
C VAL A 87 -16.64 16.68 -4.64
N GLN A 88 -15.60 15.86 -4.45
CA GLN A 88 -14.71 15.96 -3.30
C GLN A 88 -13.33 15.42 -3.66
N GLU A 89 -12.28 16.09 -3.18
CA GLU A 89 -10.90 15.60 -3.20
C GLU A 89 -10.48 15.36 -1.76
N ILE A 90 -9.82 14.23 -1.51
CA ILE A 90 -9.43 13.80 -0.17
C ILE A 90 -7.96 13.37 -0.15
N GLN A 91 -7.33 13.57 1.00
CA GLN A 91 -6.00 13.06 1.28
C GLN A 91 -6.11 11.81 2.14
N LEU A 92 -5.40 10.75 1.77
CA LEU A 92 -5.31 9.51 2.50
C LEU A 92 -4.00 9.46 3.31
N LYS A 93 -4.09 8.91 4.52
CA LYS A 93 -2.94 8.66 5.40
C LYS A 93 -2.99 7.25 5.99
N ALA A 94 -2.12 6.38 5.49
CA ALA A 94 -1.91 5.03 6.00
C ALA A 94 -0.90 5.04 7.16
N THR A 95 -1.37 5.37 8.36
CA THR A 95 -0.53 5.44 9.57
C THR A 95 -1.36 5.26 10.82
N ASP A 96 -0.83 4.57 11.83
CA ASP A 96 -1.40 4.53 13.18
C ASP A 96 -1.14 5.82 14.01
N SER A 97 -0.41 6.79 13.47
CA SER A 97 0.06 7.95 14.22
C SER A 97 -0.86 9.16 14.11
N SER A 98 -1.56 9.45 15.20
CA SER A 98 -2.36 10.67 15.33
C SER A 98 -1.54 11.95 15.16
N SER A 99 -0.26 11.99 15.53
CA SER A 99 0.57 13.17 15.32
C SER A 99 0.82 13.48 13.84
N TYR A 100 0.94 12.45 12.99
CA TYR A 100 1.09 12.64 11.55
C TYR A 100 -0.21 13.14 10.91
N ILE A 101 -1.36 12.63 11.37
CA ILE A 101 -2.66 13.15 10.93
C ILE A 101 -2.85 14.60 11.36
N GLY A 102 -2.50 14.94 12.61
CA GLY A 102 -2.61 16.32 13.11
C GLY A 102 -1.78 17.31 12.30
N ALA A 103 -0.54 16.94 11.94
CA ALA A 103 0.30 17.74 11.05
C ALA A 103 -0.33 17.91 9.67
N ALA A 104 -0.90 16.85 9.09
CA ALA A 104 -1.56 16.92 7.79
C ALA A 104 -2.80 17.84 7.80
N VAL A 105 -3.58 17.81 8.89
CA VAL A 105 -4.72 18.74 9.12
C VAL A 105 -4.25 20.19 9.17
N GLU A 106 -3.14 20.46 9.87
CA GLU A 106 -2.58 21.82 9.96
C GLU A 106 -2.00 22.31 8.63
N GLU A 107 -1.37 21.42 7.87
CA GLU A 107 -0.79 21.73 6.56
C GLU A 107 -1.86 21.95 5.49
N ASN A 108 -2.96 21.20 5.54
CA ASN A 108 -4.01 21.19 4.51
C ASN A 108 -5.42 21.32 5.14
N PRO A 109 -5.75 22.47 5.76
CA PRO A 109 -7.01 22.65 6.49
C PRO A 109 -8.27 22.63 5.62
N ASP A 110 -8.11 22.78 4.30
CA ASP A 110 -9.21 22.80 3.32
C ASP A 110 -9.44 21.42 2.66
N VAL A 111 -8.62 20.42 2.99
CA VAL A 111 -8.69 19.07 2.40
C VAL A 111 -9.18 18.08 3.45
N GLY A 112 -10.18 17.28 3.09
CA GLY A 112 -10.66 16.20 3.96
C GLY A 112 -9.60 15.11 4.07
N ILE A 113 -9.32 14.66 5.29
CA ILE A 113 -8.35 13.60 5.54
C ILE A 113 -9.09 12.30 5.84
N VAL A 114 -8.71 11.24 5.15
CA VAL A 114 -9.12 9.87 5.43
C VAL A 114 -7.92 9.13 6.02
N ALA A 115 -8.06 8.56 7.20
CA ALA A 115 -7.00 7.86 7.91
C ALA A 115 -7.38 6.41 8.23
N THR A 116 -6.40 5.60 8.59
CA THR A 116 -6.66 4.27 9.17
C THR A 116 -7.39 4.39 10.50
N SER A 117 -8.11 3.34 10.88
CA SER A 117 -8.99 3.31 12.06
C SER A 117 -8.27 3.71 13.35
N GLU A 118 -7.02 3.27 13.52
CA GLU A 118 -6.21 3.52 14.71
C GLU A 118 -5.88 5.01 14.86
N ALA A 119 -5.49 5.68 13.77
CA ALA A 119 -5.18 7.10 13.82
C ALA A 119 -6.43 7.96 13.91
N ALA A 120 -7.49 7.63 13.17
CA ALA A 120 -8.75 8.36 13.18
C ALA A 120 -9.42 8.35 14.57
N ALA A 121 -9.27 7.26 15.33
CA ALA A 121 -9.84 7.14 16.68
C ALA A 121 -9.36 8.21 17.68
N SER A 122 -8.27 8.92 17.38
CA SER A 122 -7.75 10.02 18.21
C SER A 122 -8.40 11.38 17.92
N PHE A 123 -9.31 11.46 16.94
CA PHE A 123 -9.93 12.70 16.48
C PHE A 123 -11.44 12.70 16.67
N ASP A 124 -11.95 13.76 17.30
CA ASP A 124 -13.38 14.01 17.45
C ASP A 124 -13.78 15.16 16.50
N GLY A 125 -13.97 14.88 15.20
CA GLY A 125 -14.44 15.92 14.25
C GLY A 125 -14.51 15.50 12.78
N ASP A 126 -15.26 16.27 11.98
CA ASP A 126 -15.54 15.99 10.56
C ASP A 126 -14.32 16.11 9.62
N MET A 127 -13.20 16.64 10.12
CA MET A 127 -11.96 16.86 9.35
C MET A 127 -11.19 15.57 9.06
N VAL A 128 -11.27 14.60 9.96
CA VAL A 128 -10.59 13.31 9.86
C VAL A 128 -11.65 12.22 9.84
N VAL A 129 -11.73 11.52 8.72
CA VAL A 129 -12.65 10.42 8.50
C VAL A 129 -11.92 9.11 8.73
N ASP A 130 -12.53 8.25 9.53
CA ASP A 130 -12.13 6.85 9.66
C ASP A 130 -12.46 6.10 8.36
N SER A 131 -11.44 5.55 7.71
CA SER A 131 -11.60 4.69 6.53
C SER A 131 -12.26 3.35 6.85
N GLY A 132 -12.19 2.89 8.09
CA GLY A 132 -12.51 1.52 8.50
C GLY A 132 -11.44 0.49 8.14
N ILE A 133 -10.29 0.91 7.60
CA ILE A 133 -9.14 0.06 7.28
C ILE A 133 -8.09 0.23 8.37
N GLU A 134 -7.60 -0.87 8.92
CA GLU A 134 -6.57 -0.88 9.97
C GLU A 134 -5.16 -0.75 9.36
N ASP A 135 -4.31 0.08 9.97
CA ASP A 135 -2.90 0.21 9.59
C ASP A 135 -2.18 -1.14 9.75
N ALA A 136 -2.49 -1.87 10.82
CA ALA A 136 -1.94 -3.20 11.08
C ALA A 136 -2.31 -4.22 9.99
N ALA A 137 -3.49 -4.10 9.38
CA ALA A 137 -3.92 -5.00 8.29
C ALA A 137 -3.09 -4.76 7.02
N LEU A 138 -2.81 -3.50 6.69
CA LEU A 138 -1.95 -3.14 5.57
C LEU A 138 -0.50 -3.62 5.80
N GLU A 139 0.04 -3.41 7.00
CA GLU A 139 1.38 -3.86 7.37
C GLU A 139 1.52 -5.39 7.32
N GLN A 140 0.51 -6.11 7.82
CA GLN A 140 0.48 -7.56 7.77
C GLN A 140 0.48 -8.06 6.32
N ALA A 141 -0.39 -7.52 5.46
CA ALA A 141 -0.48 -7.94 4.07
C ALA A 141 0.85 -7.75 3.31
N ILE A 142 1.51 -6.61 3.53
CA ILE A 142 2.82 -6.31 2.94
C ILE A 142 3.88 -7.26 3.48
N SER A 143 3.92 -7.47 4.79
CA SER A 143 4.92 -8.35 5.40
C SER A 143 4.78 -9.80 4.92
N GLU A 144 3.56 -10.33 4.90
CA GLU A 144 3.27 -11.70 4.47
C GLU A 144 3.53 -11.91 2.98
N THR A 145 3.33 -10.88 2.15
CA THR A 145 3.49 -11.00 0.70
C THR A 145 4.93 -10.74 0.25
N LEU A 146 5.60 -9.70 0.75
CA LEU A 146 6.89 -9.23 0.21
C LEU A 146 8.09 -9.58 1.08
N LEU A 147 7.88 -9.78 2.38
CA LEU A 147 8.95 -9.90 3.38
C LEU A 147 8.97 -11.27 4.05
N ASP A 148 7.99 -12.14 3.78
CA ASP A 148 7.96 -13.46 4.36
C ASP A 148 9.03 -14.36 3.73
N GLU A 149 10.10 -14.57 4.48
CA GLU A 149 11.19 -15.51 4.17
C GLU A 149 10.72 -17.00 4.15
N ALA A 150 9.43 -17.30 4.31
CA ALA A 150 8.96 -18.65 4.65
C ALA A 150 8.33 -19.51 3.52
N PHE A 151 8.18 -19.04 2.28
CA PHE A 151 7.58 -19.84 1.19
C PHE A 151 8.48 -20.09 -0.04
N ASN A 152 9.72 -20.61 0.14
CA ASN A 152 10.21 -21.82 -0.57
C ASN A 152 11.66 -22.27 -0.20
N PRO A 153 11.86 -23.36 0.57
CA PRO A 153 13.15 -24.06 0.61
C PRO A 153 13.35 -25.09 -0.53
N VAL A 154 12.58 -25.03 -1.63
CA VAL A 154 12.89 -25.82 -2.83
C VAL A 154 13.09 -24.92 -4.04
N SER A 155 14.30 -24.36 -4.12
CA SER A 155 14.94 -24.12 -5.42
C SER A 155 14.96 -25.44 -6.21
N PRO A 156 14.34 -25.53 -7.40
CA PRO A 156 14.51 -26.69 -8.29
C PRO A 156 15.92 -26.76 -8.90
N VAL A 157 16.79 -25.78 -8.65
CA VAL A 157 18.06 -25.63 -9.36
C VAL A 157 19.25 -26.27 -8.64
N SER A 158 19.09 -26.77 -7.40
CA SER A 158 20.20 -27.45 -6.68
C SER A 158 20.12 -28.98 -6.60
N VAL A 159 19.09 -29.64 -7.15
CA VAL A 159 19.00 -31.12 -7.10
C VAL A 159 19.97 -31.80 -8.09
N ILE A 160 20.54 -31.07 -9.06
CA ILE A 160 21.50 -31.65 -10.03
C ILE A 160 22.91 -31.85 -9.43
N GLY A 161 23.23 -31.24 -8.28
CA GLY A 161 24.52 -31.43 -7.61
C GLY A 161 24.68 -32.74 -6.83
N TRP A 162 23.59 -33.47 -6.55
CA TRP A 162 23.63 -34.68 -5.72
C TRP A 162 23.62 -36.00 -6.51
N MET A 163 23.60 -35.95 -7.85
CA MET A 163 23.59 -37.16 -8.67
C MET A 163 24.93 -37.51 -9.32
N PHE A 164 25.93 -36.63 -9.27
CA PHE A 164 27.27 -36.92 -9.78
C PHE A 164 28.32 -36.51 -8.75
N GLY A 165 28.64 -37.44 -7.86
CA GLY A 165 29.73 -37.29 -6.90
C GLY A 165 31.04 -36.96 -7.60
N LEU A 166 31.58 -35.79 -7.33
CA LEU A 166 32.99 -35.45 -7.58
C LEU A 166 33.53 -34.69 -6.37
N PRO A 167 34.72 -35.08 -5.86
CA PRO A 167 35.38 -34.37 -4.78
C PRO A 167 35.99 -33.07 -5.31
N PHE A 168 36.08 -32.11 -4.40
CA PHE A 168 36.66 -30.77 -4.57
C PHE A 168 38.03 -30.76 -5.25
#